data_AF-A0A7C3KWE0-F1
#
_entry.id   AF-A0A7C3KWE0-F1
#
_cell.length_a   1.000
_cell.length_b   1.000
_cell.length_c   1.000
_cell.angle_alpha   90.00
_cell.angle_beta   90.00
_cell.angle_gamma   90.00
#
_symmetry.space_group_name_H-M   'P 1'
#
loop_
_entity.id
_entity.type
_entity.pdbx_description
1 polymer ?
#
loop_
_entity_poly.entity_id
_entity_poly.type
_entity_poly.pdbx_seq_one_letter_code
_entity_poly.pdbx_strand_id
1 'polypeptide(L)'
;LRPGFSIQGVVKDAAGNPAPSRLVYVRGVSPENTGISKTVLVGPDGKFHVGGLEKGTYRIKLPPQPGKNVTSDAATIDVQGPMSDVEVTVAEVDG
;
A
#
# COMPACT_ATOMS: atom_id res chain seq x y z
N LEU A 1 23.06 2.33 -12.43
CA LEU A 1 21.95 1.66 -11.69
C LEU A 1 20.65 2.01 -12.39
N ARG A 2 19.82 1.04 -12.79
CA ARG A 2 18.46 1.36 -13.24
C ARG A 2 17.65 1.67 -11.97
N PRO A 3 16.98 2.84 -11.86
CA PRO A 3 16.09 3.08 -10.74
C PRO A 3 14.99 2.02 -10.76
N GLY A 4 14.72 1.40 -9.59
CA GLY A 4 13.61 0.46 -9.46
C GLY A 4 12.26 1.15 -9.70
N PHE A 5 11.22 0.37 -9.96
CA PHE A 5 9.86 0.87 -10.10
C PHE A 5 9.30 1.41 -8.79
N SER A 6 8.17 2.12 -8.89
CA SER A 6 7.49 2.71 -7.74
C SER A 6 5.99 2.48 -7.81
N ILE A 7 5.34 2.44 -6.65
CA ILE A 7 3.89 2.53 -6.50
C ILE A 7 3.56 3.85 -5.80
N GLN A 8 2.68 4.63 -6.39
CA GLN A 8 2.10 5.83 -5.79
C GLN A 8 0.59 5.66 -5.65
N GLY A 9 0.06 6.08 -4.51
CA GLY A 9 -1.35 5.89 -4.24
C GLY A 9 -1.89 6.74 -3.10
N VAL A 10 -3.18 6.55 -2.83
CA VAL A 10 -3.92 7.19 -1.73
C VAL A 10 -4.59 6.15 -0.87
N VAL A 11 -4.56 6.36 0.44
CA VAL A 11 -5.34 5.61 1.41
C VAL A 11 -6.54 6.45 1.82
N LYS A 12 -7.73 5.87 1.71
CA LYS A 12 -8.98 6.51 2.12
C LYS A 12 -9.70 5.69 3.20
N ASP A 13 -10.54 6.35 3.98
CA ASP A 13 -11.53 5.71 4.85
C ASP A 13 -12.78 5.28 4.06
N ALA A 14 -13.73 4.62 4.74
CA ALA A 14 -14.99 4.17 4.13
C ALA A 14 -15.89 5.33 3.66
N ALA A 15 -15.69 6.54 4.18
CA ALA A 15 -16.39 7.75 3.74
C ALA A 15 -15.69 8.44 2.55
N GLY A 16 -14.55 7.90 2.08
CA GLY A 16 -13.76 8.44 0.98
C GLY A 16 -12.80 9.55 1.38
N ASN A 17 -12.65 9.85 2.68
CA ASN A 17 -11.69 10.86 3.15
C ASN A 17 -10.28 10.29 3.20
N PRO A 18 -9.24 11.12 3.02
CA PRO A 18 -7.86 10.70 3.23
C PRO A 18 -7.64 10.14 4.64
N ALA A 19 -6.93 9.01 4.74
CA ALA A 19 -6.63 8.34 6.00
C ALA A 19 -5.12 8.45 6.35
N PRO A 20 -4.67 9.58 6.95
CA PRO A 20 -3.27 9.80 7.28
C PRO A 20 -2.80 8.93 8.47
N SER A 21 -1.48 8.92 8.71
CA SER A 21 -0.86 8.23 9.86
C SER A 21 -1.11 6.71 9.87
N ARG A 22 -1.44 6.13 8.72
CA ARG A 22 -1.54 4.69 8.49
C ARG A 22 -0.22 4.16 7.94
N LEU A 23 0.03 2.86 8.10
CA LEU A 23 1.14 2.18 7.44
C LEU A 23 0.62 1.43 6.22
N VAL A 24 1.32 1.53 5.10
CA VAL A 24 1.11 0.67 3.93
C VAL A 24 2.23 -0.35 3.89
N TYR A 25 1.86 -1.63 3.94
CA TYR A 25 2.78 -2.75 3.81
C TYR A 25 2.65 -3.37 2.42
N VAL A 26 3.76 -3.45 1.70
CA VAL A 26 3.87 -3.98 0.34
C VAL A 26 4.81 -5.17 0.36
N ARG A 27 4.35 -6.33 -0.13
CA ARG A 27 5.17 -7.56 -0.22
C ARG A 27 5.05 -8.18 -1.60
N GLY A 28 6.17 -8.53 -2.19
CA GLY A 28 6.22 -9.31 -3.42
C GLY A 28 5.71 -10.74 -3.19
N VAL A 29 4.87 -11.21 -4.10
CA VAL A 29 4.25 -12.55 -4.05
C VAL A 29 4.51 -13.39 -5.30
N SER A 30 5.17 -12.83 -6.33
CA SER A 30 5.63 -13.59 -7.48
C SER A 30 7.08 -14.08 -7.27
N PRO A 31 7.51 -15.17 -7.92
CA PRO A 31 8.84 -15.77 -7.71
C PRO A 31 9.99 -14.76 -7.82
N GLU A 32 9.89 -13.81 -8.74
CA GLU A 32 10.88 -12.77 -9.02
C GLU A 32 10.98 -11.69 -7.93
N ASN A 33 9.99 -11.54 -7.05
CA ASN A 33 9.96 -10.45 -6.07
C ASN A 33 9.67 -10.90 -4.63
N THR A 34 9.66 -12.21 -4.34
CA THR A 34 9.34 -12.77 -3.01
C THR A 34 10.20 -12.22 -1.85
N GLY A 35 11.42 -11.73 -2.15
CA GLY A 35 12.33 -11.10 -1.17
C GLY A 35 12.06 -9.62 -0.91
N ILE A 36 11.13 -9.00 -1.64
CA ILE A 36 10.84 -7.56 -1.52
C ILE A 36 9.69 -7.36 -0.54
N SER A 37 9.98 -6.63 0.53
CA SER A 37 8.99 -6.19 1.52
C SER A 37 9.30 -4.77 1.94
N LYS A 38 8.30 -3.88 1.90
CA LYS A 38 8.44 -2.47 2.26
C LYS A 38 7.26 -2.01 3.10
N THR A 39 7.54 -1.11 4.03
CA THR A 39 6.53 -0.42 4.83
C THR A 39 6.75 1.07 4.70
N VAL A 40 5.70 1.82 4.40
CA VAL A 40 5.74 3.29 4.32
C VAL A 40 4.63 3.92 5.13
N LEU A 41 4.89 5.10 5.67
CA LEU A 41 3.90 5.91 6.37
C LEU A 41 3.08 6.70 5.37
N VAL A 42 1.77 6.72 5.56
CA VAL A 42 0.82 7.52 4.78
C VAL A 42 0.92 8.98 5.24
N GLY A 43 1.09 9.88 4.28
CA GLY A 43 1.20 11.31 4.51
C GLY A 43 -0.10 11.97 4.97
N PRO A 44 -0.06 13.24 5.40
CA PRO A 44 -1.23 13.99 5.87
C PRO A 44 -2.36 14.12 4.84
N ASP A 45 -2.05 14.03 3.56
CA ASP A 45 -2.99 14.08 2.44
C ASP A 45 -3.49 12.68 2.03
N GLY A 46 -3.23 11.66 2.84
CA GLY A 46 -3.58 10.26 2.56
C GLY A 46 -2.69 9.59 1.53
N LYS A 47 -1.67 10.26 0.98
CA LYS A 47 -0.84 9.69 -0.08
C LYS A 47 0.32 8.86 0.46
N PHE A 48 0.73 7.88 -0.33
CA PHE A 48 1.92 7.08 -0.07
C PHE A 48 2.76 6.90 -1.34
N HIS A 49 4.06 6.73 -1.16
CA HIS A 49 5.00 6.43 -2.23
C HIS A 49 5.93 5.29 -1.79
N VAL A 50 5.99 4.23 -2.60
CA VAL A 50 6.88 3.09 -2.38
C VAL A 50 7.80 2.97 -3.59
N GLY A 51 9.08 3.29 -3.42
CA GLY A 51 10.10 3.17 -4.46
C GLY A 51 11.00 1.94 -4.31
N GLY A 52 11.81 1.67 -5.33
CA GLY A 52 12.80 0.58 -5.33
C GLY A 52 12.16 -0.80 -5.39
N LEU A 53 11.12 -0.91 -6.22
CA LEU A 53 10.44 -2.16 -6.54
C LEU A 53 11.02 -2.78 -7.82
N GLU A 54 10.91 -4.08 -7.93
CA GLU A 54 11.15 -4.81 -9.17
C GLU A 54 9.82 -5.19 -9.83
N LYS A 55 9.88 -5.67 -11.07
CA LYS A 55 8.69 -6.18 -11.74
C LYS A 55 8.08 -7.36 -10.97
N GLY A 56 6.78 -7.58 -11.16
CA GLY A 56 6.04 -8.72 -10.62
C GLY A 56 4.88 -8.32 -9.72
N THR A 57 4.23 -9.32 -9.16
CA THR A 57 3.01 -9.15 -8.38
C THR A 57 3.32 -8.79 -6.93
N TYR A 58 2.70 -7.73 -6.43
CA TYR A 58 2.74 -7.31 -5.03
C TYR A 58 1.38 -7.40 -4.38
N ARG A 59 1.38 -7.80 -3.11
CA ARG A 59 0.23 -7.66 -2.22
C ARG A 59 0.44 -6.46 -1.31
N ILE A 60 -0.52 -5.55 -1.33
CA ILE A 60 -0.58 -4.35 -0.50
C ILE A 60 -1.62 -4.58 0.59
N LYS A 61 -1.30 -4.23 1.83
CA LYS A 61 -2.24 -4.26 2.96
C LYS A 61 -1.94 -3.14 3.94
N LEU A 62 -2.93 -2.76 4.73
CA LEU A 62 -2.70 -1.92 5.90
C LEU A 62 -2.61 -2.81 7.15
N PRO A 63 -1.49 -2.79 7.88
CA PRO A 63 -1.40 -3.50 9.15
C PRO A 63 -2.48 -3.01 10.14
N PRO A 64 -2.93 -3.87 11.08
CA PRO A 64 -3.78 -3.44 12.17
C PRO A 64 -3.15 -2.26 12.92
N GLN A 65 -3.99 -1.30 13.32
CA GLN A 65 -3.54 -0.15 14.08
C GLN A 65 -3.92 -0.35 15.56
N PRO A 66 -2.97 -0.28 16.50
CA PRO A 66 -3.28 -0.39 17.92
C PRO A 66 -4.37 0.61 18.33
N GLY A 67 -5.36 0.13 19.07
CA GLY A 67 -6.48 0.96 19.54
C GLY A 67 -7.56 1.24 18.49
N LYS A 68 -7.48 0.67 17.28
CA LYS A 68 -8.55 0.74 16.28
C LYS A 68 -8.94 -0.64 15.76
N ASN A 69 -10.25 -0.92 15.74
CA ASN A 69 -10.80 -2.07 15.03
C ASN A 69 -11.02 -1.67 13.57
N VAL A 70 -10.03 -1.93 12.73
CA VAL A 70 -10.08 -1.63 11.30
C VAL A 70 -9.84 -2.87 10.47
N THR A 71 -10.62 -3.04 9.42
CA THR A 71 -10.30 -3.90 8.28
C THR A 71 -9.72 -3.05 7.17
N SER A 72 -8.90 -3.66 6.33
CA SER A 72 -8.41 -3.01 5.12
C SER A 72 -8.48 -3.99 3.99
N ASP A 73 -8.83 -3.50 2.81
CA ASP A 73 -8.70 -4.32 1.63
C ASP A 73 -7.23 -4.61 1.36
N ALA A 74 -6.97 -5.84 0.93
CA ALA A 74 -5.69 -6.20 0.37
C ALA A 74 -5.76 -6.00 -1.14
N ALA A 75 -4.98 -5.08 -1.69
CA ALA A 75 -4.84 -4.92 -3.12
C ALA A 75 -3.75 -5.85 -3.65
N THR A 76 -3.98 -6.47 -4.82
CA THR A 76 -2.95 -7.20 -5.56
C THR A 76 -2.66 -6.43 -6.83
N ILE A 77 -1.40 -6.07 -7.05
CA ILE A 77 -0.97 -5.22 -8.16
C ILE A 77 0.16 -5.90 -8.90
N ASP A 78 0.02 -6.03 -10.21
CA ASP A 78 1.11 -6.45 -11.08
C ASP A 78 1.93 -5.22 -11.51
N VAL A 79 3.17 -5.16 -11.06
CA VAL A 79 4.09 -4.06 -11.37
C VAL A 79 4.90 -4.45 -12.59
N GLN A 80 4.63 -3.83 -13.73
CA GLN A 80 5.42 -3.98 -14.96
C GLN A 80 6.26 -2.72 -15.27
N GLY A 81 6.07 -1.65 -14.49
CA GLY A 81 6.69 -0.34 -14.60
C GLY A 81 6.35 0.54 -13.40
N PRO A 82 6.66 1.86 -13.42
CA PRO A 82 6.12 2.78 -12.42
C PRO A 82 4.59 2.79 -12.44
N MET A 83 3.97 2.59 -11.28
CA MET A 83 2.51 2.59 -11.09
C MET A 83 2.09 3.86 -10.35
N SER A 84 1.08 4.55 -10.85
CA SER A 84 0.40 5.68 -10.20
C SER A 84 -1.07 5.35 -9.92
N ASP A 85 -1.72 6.21 -9.14
CA ASP A 85 -3.18 6.21 -8.94
C ASP A 85 -3.73 4.93 -8.28
N VAL A 86 -2.92 4.27 -7.47
CA VAL A 86 -3.36 3.13 -6.66
C VAL A 86 -4.21 3.64 -5.49
N GLU A 87 -5.45 3.16 -5.39
CA GLU A 87 -6.32 3.45 -4.25
C GLU A 87 -6.39 2.25 -3.31
N VAL A 88 -6.25 2.49 -2.01
CA VAL A 88 -6.42 1.46 -0.97
C VAL A 88 -7.41 1.99 0.07
N THR A 89 -8.46 1.24 0.32
CA THR A 89 -9.51 1.65 1.27
C THR A 89 -9.35 0.95 2.61
N VAL A 90 -9.57 1.70 3.68
CA VAL A 90 -9.70 1.23 5.05
C VAL A 90 -11.17 1.29 5.43
N ALA A 91 -11.71 0.20 5.95
CA ALA A 91 -13.01 0.19 6.61
C ALA A 91 -12.79 0.07 8.12
N GLU A 92 -13.34 1.00 8.91
CA GLU A 92 -13.44 0.75 10.35
C GLU A 92 -14.54 -0.29 10.58
N VAL A 93 -14.26 -1.30 11.41
CA VAL A 93 -15.28 -2.27 11.82
C VAL A 93 -15.83 -1.74 13.13
N ASP A 94 -17.11 -1.35 13.12
CA ASP A 94 -17.80 -0.97 14.35
C ASP A 94 -17.63 -2.12 15.37
N GLY A 95 -17.07 -1.77 16.54
CA GLY A 95 -16.75 -2.70 17.61
C GLY A 95 -17.96 -3.15 18.41
#